data_AF-A0A2V9AAZ6-F1
#
_entry.id   AF-A0A2V9AAZ6-F1
#
_cell.length_a   1.000
_cell.length_b   1.000
_cell.length_c   1.000
_cell.angle_alpha   90.00
_cell.angle_beta   90.00
_cell.angle_gamma   90.00
#
_symmetry.space_group_name_H-M   'P 1'
#
loop_
_entity.id
_entity.type
_entity.pdbx_description
1 polymer ?
#
loop_
_entity_poly.entity_id
_entity_poly.type
_entity_poly.pdbx_seq_one_letter_code
_entity_poly.pdbx_strand_id
1 'polypeptide(L)' 'MHRLAAIPGVGSAGIVSVLPMTFGGWHDPVFIENRTYAEGELPPLRTFRFVSPEYLDTVGTPLVAGRKITWNDT' A
#
# COMPACT_ATOMS: atom_id res chain seq x y z
N MET A 1 -10.14 1.80 13.12
CA MET A 1 -9.34 0.70 13.73
C MET A 1 -9.67 0.41 15.17
N HIS A 2 -9.74 1.41 16.05
CA HIS A 2 -9.93 1.22 17.50
C HIS A 2 -11.03 0.21 17.92
N ARG A 3 -12.18 0.18 17.24
CA ARG A 3 -13.26 -0.77 17.57
C ARG A 3 -12.94 -2.23 17.22
N LEU A 4 -12.25 -2.47 16.10
CA LEU A 4 -11.82 -3.82 15.68
C LEU A 4 -10.69 -4.32 16.58
N ALA A 5 -9.74 -3.44 16.91
CA ALA A 5 -8.65 -3.76 17.83
C ALA A 5 -9.11 -3.98 19.29
N ALA A 6 -10.28 -3.44 19.67
CA ALA A 6 -10.85 -3.62 21.01
C ALA A 6 -11.54 -4.99 21.21
N ILE A 7 -11.66 -5.81 20.17
CA ILE A 7 -12.27 -7.14 20.27
C ILE A 7 -11.28 -8.09 20.97
N PRO A 8 -11.66 -8.77 22.07
CA PRO A 8 -10.79 -9.75 22.72
C PRO A 8 -10.28 -10.81 21.74
N GLY A 9 -8.97 -11.01 21.70
CA GLY A 9 -8.31 -11.97 20.80
C GLY A 9 -7.77 -11.37 19.49
N VAL A 10 -8.10 -10.11 19.17
CA VAL A 10 -7.49 -9.40 18.03
C VAL A 10 -6.12 -8.85 18.43
N GLY A 11 -5.05 -9.39 17.85
CA GLY A 11 -3.68 -8.90 18.08
C GLY A 11 -3.32 -7.66 17.26
N SER A 12 -3.83 -7.57 16.02
CA SER A 12 -3.62 -6.43 15.11
C SER A 12 -4.74 -6.37 14.07
N ALA A 13 -4.97 -5.18 13.51
CA ALA A 13 -5.96 -4.96 12.46
C ALA A 13 -5.47 -3.90 11.45
N GLY A 14 -5.54 -4.24 10.16
CA GLY A 14 -5.09 -3.42 9.03
C GLY A 14 -6.16 -3.40 7.92
N ILE A 15 -6.26 -2.29 7.18
CA ILE A 15 -7.15 -2.17 6.01
C ILE A 15 -6.28 -2.21 4.75
N VAL A 16 -6.78 -2.90 3.72
CA VAL A 16 -6.21 -2.85 2.37
C VAL A 16 -7.31 -2.92 1.31
N SER A 17 -7.11 -2.26 0.17
CA SER A 17 -8.03 -2.34 -0.97
C SER A 17 -8.07 -3.72 -1.63
N VAL A 18 -6.93 -4.41 -1.73
CA VAL A 18 -6.78 -5.76 -2.31
C VAL A 18 -5.77 -6.57 -1.51
N LEU A 19 -6.13 -7.81 -1.17
CA LEU A 19 -5.29 -8.69 -0.36
C LEU A 19 -3.96 -9.07 -1.05
N PRO A 20 -2.90 -9.39 -0.28
CA PRO A 20 -1.70 -10.00 -0.84
C PRO A 20 -2.06 -11.31 -1.57
N MET A 21 -1.27 -11.67 -2.57
CA MET A 21 -1.43 -12.91 -3.34
C MET A 21 -2.74 -13.04 -4.15
N THR A 22 -3.64 -12.05 -4.09
CA THR A 22 -4.80 -11.99 -4.99
C THR A 22 -4.51 -11.11 -6.19
N PHE A 23 -5.14 -11.42 -7.31
CA PHE A 23 -5.05 -10.62 -8.52
C PHE A 23 -6.08 -9.48 -8.51
N GLY A 24 -5.74 -8.35 -9.13
CA GLY A 24 -6.62 -7.20 -9.30
C GLY A 24 -6.15 -5.94 -8.55
N GLY A 25 -7.01 -4.94 -8.54
CA GLY A 25 -6.72 -3.62 -7.98
C GLY A 25 -6.34 -2.59 -9.04
N TRP A 26 -5.84 -1.45 -8.56
CA TRP A 26 -5.53 -0.31 -9.40
C TRP A 26 -4.12 -0.44 -9.99
N HIS A 27 -3.99 -0.21 -11.30
CA HIS A 27 -2.74 -0.33 -12.03
C HIS A 27 -2.52 0.93 -12.84
N ASP A 28 -1.54 1.74 -12.43
CA ASP A 28 -1.24 3.01 -13.09
C ASP A 28 0.25 3.11 -13.44
N PRO A 29 0.60 3.87 -14.49
CA PRO A 29 1.98 4.20 -14.80
C PRO A 29 2.58 5.11 -13.71
N VAL A 30 3.80 4.78 -13.28
CA VAL A 30 4.61 5.67 -12.42
C VAL A 30 5.69 6.30 -13.27
N PHE A 31 5.64 7.62 -13.40
CA PHE A 31 6.64 8.41 -14.11
C PHE A 31 7.78 8.75 -13.16
N ILE A 32 9.00 8.43 -13.58
CA ILE A 32 10.21 8.77 -12.82
C ILE A 32 10.61 10.20 -13.20
N GLU A 33 10.80 11.05 -12.19
CA GLU A 33 11.33 12.39 -12.40
C GLU A 33 12.68 12.32 -13.14
N ASN A 34 12.85 13.12 -14.19
CA ASN A 34 14.02 13.15 -15.08
C ASN A 34 14.19 11.95 -16.03
N ARG A 35 13.13 11.16 -16.28
CA ARG A 35 13.13 10.15 -17.34
C ARG A 35 12.30 10.60 -18.54
N THR A 36 12.92 10.60 -19.72
CA THR A 36 12.20 10.80 -20.99
C THR A 36 11.67 9.46 -21.48
N TYR A 37 10.40 9.44 -21.87
CA TYR A 37 9.73 8.31 -22.49
C TYR A 37 9.49 8.64 -23.95
N ALA A 38 9.65 7.66 -24.85
CA ALA A 38 9.31 7.85 -26.26
C ALA A 38 7.81 8.07 -26.43
N GLU A 39 7.41 8.63 -27.57
CA GLU A 39 5.99 8.80 -27.89
C GLU A 39 5.28 7.44 -27.91
N GLY A 40 4.21 7.31 -27.14
CA GLY A 40 3.48 6.05 -26.95
C GLY A 40 4.12 5.05 -25.99
N GLU A 41 5.29 5.34 -25.43
CA GLU A 41 5.92 4.50 -24.41
C GLU A 41 5.28 4.76 -23.04
N LEU A 42 4.56 3.76 -22.51
CA LEU A 42 4.08 3.76 -21.13
C LEU A 42 5.10 3.07 -20.22
N PRO A 43 5.48 3.67 -19.08
CA PRO A 43 6.26 2.95 -18.09
C PRO A 43 5.49 1.72 -17.58
N PRO A 44 6.18 0.72 -17.00
CA PRO A 44 5.53 -0.46 -16.46
C PRO A 44 4.42 -0.07 -15.48
N LEU A 45 3.22 -0.61 -15.69
CA LEU A 45 2.10 -0.41 -14.78
C LEU A 45 2.45 -0.99 -13.41
N ARG A 46 2.22 -0.20 -12.36
CA ARG A 46 2.46 -0.60 -10.98
C ARG A 46 1.14 -0.75 -10.26
N THR A 47 1.06 -1.76 -9.40
CA THR A 47 -0.13 -1.98 -8.58
C THR A 47 -0.15 -0.96 -7.44
N PHE A 48 -1.21 -0.18 -7.38
CA PHE A 48 -1.50 0.72 -6.28
C PHE A 48 -2.43 0.04 -5.29
N ARG A 49 -2.06 0.10 -4.02
CA ARG A 49 -2.86 -0.43 -2.91
C ARG A 49 -3.05 0.67 -1.90
N PHE A 50 -4.30 0.90 -1.53
CA PHE A 50 -4.63 1.77 -0.42
C PHE A 50 -4.59 0.93 0.84
N VAL A 51 -3.77 1.34 1.79
CA VAL A 51 -3.53 0.61 3.04
C VAL A 51 -3.67 1.56 4.22
N SER A 52 -4.06 1.02 5.38
CA SER A 52 -3.94 1.77 6.63
C SER A 52 -2.51 1.72 7.18
N PRO A 53 -2.10 2.67 8.05
CA PRO A 53 -0.80 2.67 8.71
C PRO A 53 -0.41 1.34 9.36
N GLU A 54 -1.38 0.64 9.94
CA GLU A 54 -1.18 -0.59 10.69
C GLU A 54 -1.06 -1.83 9.79
N TYR A 55 -1.33 -1.70 8.49
CA TYR A 55 -1.42 -2.83 7.57
C TYR A 55 -0.11 -3.61 7.47
N LEU A 56 1.02 -2.93 7.25
CA LEU A 56 2.32 -3.59 7.07
C LEU A 56 2.71 -4.42 8.31
N ASP A 57 2.46 -3.89 9.51
CA ASP A 57 2.71 -4.61 10.75
C ASP A 57 1.74 -5.80 10.88
N THR A 58 0.47 -5.62 10.50
CA THR A 58 -0.57 -6.66 10.55
C THR A 58 -0.24 -7.86 9.65
N VAL A 59 0.32 -7.62 8.46
CA VAL A 59 0.73 -8.69 7.53
C VAL A 59 2.20 -9.09 7.65
N GLY A 60 2.91 -8.58 8.67
CA GLY A 60 4.30 -8.94 8.94
C GLY A 60 5.29 -8.52 7.85
N THR A 61 5.01 -7.44 7.12
CA THR A 61 5.88 -6.92 6.05
C THR A 61 6.79 -5.82 6.60
N PRO A 62 8.11 -6.04 6.71
CA PRO A 62 9.03 -5.04 7.25
C PRO A 62 9.31 -3.90 6.26
N LEU A 63 9.40 -2.68 6.76
CA LEU A 63 9.85 -1.52 5.99
C LEU A 63 11.38 -1.45 6.01
N VAL A 64 12.01 -1.56 4.84
CA VAL A 64 13.48 -1.56 4.70
C VAL A 64 14.06 -0.14 4.78
N ALA A 65 13.34 0.87 4.28
CA ALA A 65 13.79 2.25 4.26
C ALA A 65 12.62 3.25 4.33
N GLY A 66 12.87 4.43 4.87
CA GLY A 66 11.89 5.52 4.97
C GLY A 66 11.03 5.43 6.25
N ARG A 67 9.78 5.86 6.14
CA ARG A 67 8.80 5.83 7.24
C ARG A 67 7.47 5.22 6.80
N LYS A 68 6.71 4.70 7.77
CA LYS A 68 5.32 4.29 7.53
C LYS A 68 4.45 5.51 7.25
N ILE A 69 3.37 5.27 6.50
CA ILE A 69 2.27 6.23 6.38
C ILE A 69 1.58 6.36 7.74
N THR A 70 1.00 7.52 7.99
CA THR A 70 0.25 7.85 9.20
C THR A 70 -1.10 8.43 8.80
N TRP A 71 -2.05 8.47 9.72
CA TRP A 71 -3.35 9.11 9.48
C TRP A 71 -3.26 10.63 9.23
N ASN A 72 -2.09 11.23 9.49
CA ASN A 72 -1.81 12.64 9.22
C ASN A 72 -1.27 12.89 7.81
N ASP A 73 -0.99 11.85 7.02
CA ASP A 73 -0.55 11.98 5.63
C ASP A 73 -1.78 12.13 4.73
N THR A 74 -1.89 13.27 4.03
CA THR A 74 -2.97 13.63 3.11
C THR A 74 -2.49 13.74 1.68
#